data_AF-A0A7S2P627-F1
#
_entry.id   AF-A0A7S2P627-F1
#
_cell.length_a   1.000
_cell.length_b   1.000
_cell.length_c   1.000
_cell.angle_alpha   90.00
_cell.angle_beta   90.00
_cell.angle_gamma   90.00
#
_symmetry.space_group_name_H-M   'P 1'
#
loop_
_entity.id
_entity.type
_entity.pdbx_description
1 polymer ?
#
loop_
_entity_poly.entity_id
_entity_poly.type
_entity_poly.pdbx_seq_one_letter_code
_entity_poly.pdbx_strand_id
1 'polypeptide(L)'
;FSFLQAAAAAQAGAYLISPFPGRILDWHKKQTGLEGYAPEADPGVLAVKRMYAYFRKYQYDTICMPASWRPSRGAAVEGSDVDEILALAGVDEMTIPEPLLNSLCALSPDVVKRNCDPTTDAAACNDPDFRLTEESFAQYWKTDVCGQEKLKEGMDAFTAETEKLITILIEKF
;
A
#
# COMPACT_ATOMS: atom_id res chain seq x y z
N PHE A 1 -0.56 4.27 -4.69
CA PHE A 1 -0.93 5.18 -3.60
C PHE A 1 -2.43 5.47 -3.60
N SER A 2 -3.00 5.69 -4.78
CA SER A 2 -4.43 5.93 -4.94
C SER A 2 -5.22 4.65 -5.23
N PHE A 3 -6.47 4.62 -4.78
CA PHE A 3 -7.46 3.64 -5.22
C PHE A 3 -7.67 3.67 -6.74
N LEU A 4 -7.67 4.87 -7.34
CA LEU A 4 -7.88 5.05 -8.79
C LEU A 4 -6.78 4.37 -9.61
N GLN A 5 -5.54 4.49 -9.15
CA GLN A 5 -4.40 3.82 -9.78
C GLN A 5 -4.56 2.30 -9.73
N ALA A 6 -5.00 1.75 -8.59
CA ALA A 6 -5.23 0.31 -8.45
C ALA A 6 -6.36 -0.18 -9.36
N ALA A 7 -7.49 0.53 -9.40
CA ALA A 7 -8.61 0.20 -10.27
C ALA A 7 -8.22 0.26 -11.77
N ALA A 8 -7.50 1.30 -12.18
CA ALA A 8 -7.01 1.44 -13.55
C ALA A 8 -6.01 0.33 -13.93
N ALA A 9 -5.07 0.00 -13.04
CA ALA A 9 -4.11 -1.09 -13.27
C ALA A 9 -4.80 -2.44 -13.44
N ALA A 10 -5.81 -2.73 -12.61
CA ALA A 10 -6.60 -3.96 -12.71
C ALA A 10 -7.40 -4.04 -14.02
N GLN A 11 -7.99 -2.94 -14.45
CA GLN A 11 -8.71 -2.86 -15.74
C GLN A 11 -7.79 -3.00 -16.95
N ALA A 12 -6.55 -2.57 -16.82
CA ALA A 12 -5.52 -2.78 -17.83
C ALA A 12 -4.96 -4.21 -17.84
N GLY A 13 -5.40 -5.09 -16.92
CA GLY A 13 -4.91 -6.46 -16.82
C GLY A 13 -3.49 -6.56 -16.28
N ALA A 14 -3.07 -5.61 -15.43
CA ALA A 14 -1.78 -5.71 -14.75
C ALA A 14 -1.70 -7.03 -13.98
N TYR A 15 -0.56 -7.73 -14.07
CA TYR A 15 -0.38 -8.99 -13.35
C TYR A 15 -0.41 -8.79 -11.83
N LEU A 16 0.24 -7.72 -11.35
CA LEU A 16 0.39 -7.42 -9.93
C LEU A 16 0.48 -5.92 -9.72
N ILE A 17 0.01 -5.44 -8.56
CA ILE A 17 0.29 -4.10 -8.06
C ILE A 17 0.99 -4.15 -6.70
N SER A 18 1.84 -3.15 -6.44
CA SER A 18 2.47 -2.94 -5.14
C SER A 18 1.99 -1.65 -4.49
N PRO A 19 0.86 -1.65 -3.76
CA PRO A 19 0.43 -0.49 -2.99
C PRO A 19 1.32 -0.29 -1.75
N PHE A 20 1.57 0.96 -1.36
CA PHE A 20 2.55 1.32 -0.31
C PHE A 20 1.84 1.91 0.92
N PRO A 21 1.22 1.11 1.80
CA PRO A 21 0.50 1.58 2.99
C PRO A 21 1.35 2.51 3.87
N GLY A 22 2.59 2.14 4.19
CA GLY A 22 3.43 2.91 5.09
C GLY A 22 3.77 4.32 4.59
N ARG A 23 3.89 4.53 3.28
CA ARG A 23 4.07 5.87 2.72
C ARG A 23 2.78 6.70 2.71
N ILE A 24 1.62 6.04 2.64
CA ILE A 24 0.33 6.70 2.82
C ILE A 24 0.20 7.14 4.29
N LEU A 25 0.56 6.27 5.24
CA LEU A 25 0.62 6.59 6.66
C LEU A 25 1.54 7.80 6.91
N ASP A 26 2.77 7.79 6.39
CA ASP A 26 3.73 8.90 6.52
C ASP A 26 3.11 10.25 6.07
N TRP A 27 2.37 10.24 4.95
CA TRP A 27 1.70 11.43 4.44
C TRP A 27 0.62 11.91 5.41
N HIS A 28 -0.28 11.02 5.83
CA HIS A 28 -1.39 11.38 6.71
C HIS A 28 -0.94 11.84 8.09
N LYS A 29 0.10 11.20 8.68
CA LYS A 29 0.72 11.68 9.93
C LYS A 29 1.21 13.12 9.80
N LYS A 30 1.90 13.45 8.72
CA LYS A 30 2.38 14.82 8.45
C LYS A 30 1.24 15.83 8.33
N GLN A 31 0.16 15.47 7.63
CA GLN A 31 -0.97 16.39 7.43
C GLN A 31 -1.82 16.60 8.68
N THR A 32 -1.95 15.57 9.52
CA THR A 32 -2.81 15.59 10.71
C THR A 32 -2.08 15.98 12.00
N GLY A 33 -0.75 15.85 12.02
CA GLY A 33 0.06 15.98 13.24
C GLY A 33 -0.07 14.80 14.20
N LEU A 34 -0.68 13.69 13.77
CA LEU A 34 -0.78 12.47 14.58
C LEU A 34 0.51 11.66 14.52
N GLU A 35 0.92 11.11 15.67
CA GLU A 35 2.11 10.27 15.78
C GLU A 35 1.88 8.80 15.41
N GLY A 36 0.62 8.38 15.35
CA GLY A 36 0.24 7.02 14.99
C GLY A 36 -1.28 6.86 14.92
N TYR A 37 -1.69 5.71 14.42
CA TYR A 37 -3.06 5.27 14.25
C TYR A 37 -3.21 3.88 14.87
N ALA A 38 -4.42 3.52 15.29
CA ALA A 38 -4.73 2.10 15.48
C ALA A 38 -4.56 1.38 14.13
N PRO A 39 -4.06 0.13 14.06
CA PRO A 39 -3.78 -0.55 12.80
C PRO A 39 -5.00 -0.63 11.86
N GLU A 40 -6.21 -0.76 12.40
CA GLU A 40 -7.47 -0.80 11.63
C GLU A 40 -7.92 0.58 11.13
N ALA A 41 -7.41 1.65 11.74
CA ALA A 41 -7.66 3.04 11.36
C ALA A 41 -6.49 3.65 10.56
N ASP A 42 -5.44 2.89 10.31
CA ASP A 42 -4.29 3.32 9.52
C ASP A 42 -4.75 3.61 8.07
N PRO A 43 -4.54 4.84 7.56
CA PRO A 43 -5.01 5.23 6.24
C PRO A 43 -4.37 4.42 5.10
N GLY A 44 -3.14 3.93 5.30
CA GLY A 44 -2.48 3.02 4.37
C GLY A 44 -3.14 1.65 4.34
N VAL A 45 -3.40 1.07 5.53
CA VAL A 45 -4.12 -0.21 5.66
C VAL A 45 -5.52 -0.12 5.04
N LEU A 46 -6.27 0.93 5.37
CA LEU A 46 -7.61 1.15 4.81
C LEU A 46 -7.58 1.28 3.28
N ALA A 47 -6.60 1.98 2.73
CA ALA A 47 -6.45 2.11 1.29
C ALA A 47 -6.20 0.74 0.62
N VAL A 48 -5.29 -0.07 1.17
CA VAL A 48 -5.01 -1.42 0.62
C VAL A 48 -6.22 -2.33 0.75
N LYS A 49 -6.92 -2.34 1.90
CA LYS A 49 -8.14 -3.13 2.09
C LYS A 49 -9.22 -2.77 1.06
N ARG A 50 -9.41 -1.48 0.79
CA ARG A 50 -10.34 -1.02 -0.26
C ARG A 50 -9.94 -1.53 -1.65
N MET A 51 -8.66 -1.46 -2.01
CA MET A 51 -8.14 -1.97 -3.29
C MET A 51 -8.36 -3.49 -3.41
N TYR A 52 -8.00 -4.24 -2.37
CA TYR A 52 -8.18 -5.69 -2.31
C TYR A 52 -9.66 -6.08 -2.44
N ALA A 53 -10.54 -5.48 -1.63
CA ALA A 53 -11.98 -5.70 -1.67
C ALA A 53 -12.58 -5.43 -3.07
N TYR A 54 -12.13 -4.35 -3.72
CA TYR A 54 -12.53 -4.02 -5.09
C TYR A 54 -12.10 -5.08 -6.11
N PHE A 55 -10.86 -5.58 -6.00
CA PHE A 55 -10.36 -6.64 -6.88
C PHE A 55 -11.18 -7.91 -6.74
N ARG A 56 -11.53 -8.28 -5.50
CA ARG A 56 -12.31 -9.50 -5.23
C ARG A 56 -13.78 -9.34 -5.66
N LYS A 57 -14.40 -8.18 -5.44
CA LYS A 57 -15.78 -7.89 -5.88
C LYS A 57 -15.96 -8.00 -7.40
N TYR A 58 -15.03 -7.43 -8.16
CA TYR A 58 -15.10 -7.39 -9.62
C TYR A 58 -14.25 -8.47 -10.31
N GLN A 59 -13.75 -9.44 -9.52
CA GLN A 59 -13.03 -10.62 -10.00
C GLN A 59 -11.82 -10.28 -10.88
N TYR A 60 -11.05 -9.26 -10.49
CA TYR A 60 -9.77 -8.95 -11.15
C TYR A 60 -8.69 -9.95 -10.71
N ASP A 61 -7.95 -10.49 -11.69
CA ASP A 61 -6.85 -11.43 -11.47
C ASP A 61 -5.55 -10.75 -10.99
N THR A 62 -5.50 -9.42 -11.02
CA THR A 62 -4.36 -8.64 -10.53
C THR A 62 -4.07 -8.99 -9.07
N ILE A 63 -2.84 -9.40 -8.79
CA ILE A 63 -2.36 -9.69 -7.44
C ILE A 63 -2.21 -8.37 -6.66
N CYS A 64 -2.80 -8.31 -5.47
CA CYS A 64 -2.58 -7.22 -4.52
C CYS A 64 -1.42 -7.59 -3.58
N MET A 65 -0.22 -7.03 -3.85
CA MET A 65 0.98 -7.28 -3.06
C MET A 65 1.48 -6.01 -2.37
N PRO A 66 0.90 -5.60 -1.22
CA PRO A 66 1.39 -4.44 -0.48
C PRO A 66 2.88 -4.53 -0.12
N ALA A 67 3.49 -3.35 -0.02
CA ALA A 67 4.91 -3.13 0.20
C ALA A 67 5.15 -1.89 1.07
N SER A 68 6.40 -1.60 1.43
CA SER A 68 6.78 -0.33 2.09
C SER A 68 6.04 -0.10 3.42
N TRP A 69 6.45 -0.83 4.43
CA TRP A 69 5.79 -0.89 5.75
C TRP A 69 6.27 0.19 6.72
N ARG A 70 5.40 0.59 7.63
CA ARG A 70 5.64 1.45 8.79
C ARG A 70 4.90 0.91 10.02
N PRO A 71 5.32 1.32 11.23
CA PRO A 71 4.55 1.03 12.42
C PRO A 71 3.30 1.91 12.49
N SER A 72 2.09 1.33 12.36
CA SER A 72 0.82 2.07 12.42
C SER A 72 0.69 2.85 13.73
N ARG A 73 0.95 2.20 14.87
CA ARG A 73 0.88 2.82 16.20
C ARG A 73 2.04 3.77 16.51
N GLY A 74 3.01 3.90 15.60
CA GLY A 74 4.19 4.76 15.73
C GLY A 74 5.39 4.03 16.32
N ALA A 75 6.59 4.39 15.85
CA ALA A 75 7.83 3.66 16.12
C ALA A 75 8.27 3.61 17.60
N ALA A 76 7.70 4.46 18.45
CA ALA A 76 7.96 4.46 19.89
C ALA A 76 7.12 3.41 20.65
N VAL A 77 6.11 2.80 20.01
CA VAL A 77 5.26 1.79 20.63
C VAL A 77 5.90 0.41 20.46
N GLU A 78 6.17 -0.27 21.57
CA GLU A 78 6.74 -1.61 21.56
C GLU A 78 5.84 -2.60 20.81
N GLY A 79 6.46 -3.39 19.91
CA GLY A 79 5.76 -4.39 19.10
C GLY A 79 4.85 -3.83 18.00
N SER A 80 5.06 -2.59 17.55
CA SER A 80 4.25 -1.95 16.50
C SER A 80 4.82 -2.06 15.09
N ASP A 81 6.06 -2.53 14.95
CA ASP A 81 6.82 -2.55 13.69
C ASP A 81 6.19 -3.40 12.59
N VAL A 82 5.36 -4.37 12.97
CA VAL A 82 4.64 -5.28 12.07
C VAL A 82 3.13 -5.04 12.03
N ASP A 83 2.64 -3.95 12.63
CA ASP A 83 1.20 -3.66 12.74
C ASP A 83 0.48 -3.63 11.39
N GLU A 84 1.01 -2.89 10.41
CA GLU A 84 0.41 -2.80 9.07
C GLU A 84 0.35 -4.17 8.38
N ILE A 85 1.39 -4.99 8.58
CA ILE A 85 1.51 -6.32 8.00
C ILE A 85 0.42 -7.22 8.60
N LEU A 86 0.29 -7.24 9.92
CA LEU A 86 -0.73 -8.03 10.61
C LEU A 86 -2.14 -7.57 10.25
N ALA A 87 -2.37 -6.25 10.17
CA ALA A 87 -3.66 -5.67 9.80
C ALA A 87 -4.09 -6.00 8.37
N LEU A 88 -3.14 -6.37 7.51
CA LEU A 88 -3.36 -6.79 6.12
C LEU A 88 -3.21 -8.30 5.90
N ALA A 89 -3.01 -9.09 6.96
CA ALA A 89 -2.86 -10.54 6.83
C ALA A 89 -4.06 -11.15 6.11
N GLY A 90 -3.81 -11.80 4.97
CA GLY A 90 -4.84 -12.43 4.14
C GLY A 90 -5.07 -11.79 2.76
N VAL A 91 -4.39 -10.67 2.45
CA VAL A 91 -4.19 -10.23 1.06
C VAL A 91 -3.43 -11.30 0.24
N ASP A 92 -3.35 -11.13 -1.07
CA ASP A 92 -2.81 -12.14 -1.98
C ASP A 92 -1.33 -12.46 -1.68
N GLU A 93 -0.49 -11.42 -1.62
CA GLU A 93 0.96 -11.55 -1.36
C GLU A 93 1.47 -10.35 -0.54
N MET A 94 2.68 -10.43 0.00
CA MET A 94 3.34 -9.31 0.67
C MET A 94 4.84 -9.32 0.39
N THR A 95 5.41 -8.16 0.06
CA THR A 95 6.87 -8.01 0.00
C THR A 95 7.37 -7.36 1.29
N ILE A 96 8.07 -8.14 2.12
CA ILE A 96 8.46 -7.75 3.48
C ILE A 96 9.99 -7.78 3.58
N PRO A 97 10.64 -6.68 4.04
CA PRO A 97 12.09 -6.65 4.19
C PRO A 97 12.54 -7.53 5.37
N GLU A 98 13.78 -8.03 5.29
CA GLU A 98 14.36 -8.97 6.27
C GLU A 98 14.17 -8.56 7.74
N PRO A 99 14.38 -7.29 8.17
CA PRO A 99 14.20 -6.91 9.57
C PRO A 99 12.78 -7.18 10.08
N LEU A 100 11.75 -6.92 9.27
CA LEU A 100 10.36 -7.13 9.66
C LEU A 100 9.96 -8.60 9.58
N LEU A 101 10.56 -9.38 8.67
CA LEU A 101 10.40 -10.84 8.66
C LEU A 101 10.95 -11.45 9.97
N ASN A 102 12.10 -10.97 10.44
CA ASN A 102 12.66 -11.42 11.72
C ASN A 102 11.72 -11.09 12.89
N SER A 103 11.12 -9.90 12.91
CA SER A 103 10.11 -9.54 13.91
C SER A 103 8.88 -10.44 13.86
N LEU A 104 8.36 -10.76 12.66
CA LEU A 104 7.24 -11.68 12.48
C LEU A 104 7.57 -13.10 12.96
N CYS A 105 8.77 -13.60 12.66
CA CYS A 105 9.22 -14.92 13.12
C CYS A 105 9.35 -15.02 14.64
N ALA A 106 9.52 -13.90 15.34
CA ALA A 106 9.58 -13.86 16.79
C ALA A 106 8.19 -13.83 17.47
N LEU A 107 7.11 -13.62 16.71
CA LEU A 107 5.75 -13.61 17.26
C LEU A 107 5.25 -15.03 17.54
N SER A 108 4.36 -15.16 18.53
CA SER A 108 3.57 -16.37 18.69
C SER A 108 2.59 -16.51 17.50
N PRO A 109 2.45 -17.72 16.91
CA PRO A 109 1.52 -17.95 15.80
C PRO A 109 0.07 -17.51 16.09
N ASP A 110 -0.36 -17.57 17.35
CA ASP A 110 -1.73 -17.23 17.77
C ASP A 110 -2.06 -15.72 17.64
N VAL A 111 -1.05 -14.88 17.42
CA VAL A 111 -1.21 -13.43 17.22
C VAL A 111 -1.71 -13.12 15.80
N VAL A 112 -1.38 -13.96 14.82
CA VAL A 112 -1.71 -13.70 13.41
C VAL A 112 -3.14 -14.13 13.13
N LYS A 113 -4.00 -13.15 12.83
CA LYS A 113 -5.38 -13.37 12.40
C LYS A 113 -5.55 -12.95 10.96
N ARG A 114 -6.36 -13.70 10.21
CA ARG A 114 -6.76 -13.28 8.86
C ARG A 114 -7.66 -12.06 8.97
N ASN A 115 -7.18 -10.93 8.47
CA ASN A 115 -7.84 -9.63 8.46
C ASN A 115 -8.38 -9.22 7.09
N CYS A 116 -7.95 -9.91 6.03
CA CYS A 116 -8.47 -9.78 4.67
C CYS A 116 -8.94 -11.15 4.19
N ASP A 117 -10.20 -11.24 3.80
CA ASP A 117 -10.82 -12.45 3.27
C ASP A 117 -11.54 -12.15 1.95
N PRO A 118 -11.25 -12.91 0.88
CA PRO A 118 -11.74 -12.59 -0.44
C PRO A 118 -13.26 -12.59 -0.55
N THR A 119 -13.95 -13.43 0.23
CA THR A 119 -15.41 -13.54 0.16
C THR A 119 -16.06 -12.40 0.94
N THR A 120 -15.63 -12.17 2.18
CA THR A 120 -16.25 -11.14 3.02
C THR A 120 -15.91 -9.74 2.55
N ASP A 121 -14.67 -9.50 2.09
CA ASP A 121 -14.24 -8.19 1.62
C ASP A 121 -14.92 -7.83 0.29
N ALA A 122 -15.08 -8.80 -0.62
CA ALA A 122 -15.86 -8.59 -1.85
C ALA A 122 -17.31 -8.18 -1.54
N ALA A 123 -17.95 -8.85 -0.59
CA ALA A 123 -19.33 -8.55 -0.17
C ALA A 123 -19.47 -7.19 0.53
N ALA A 124 -18.44 -6.75 1.26
CA ALA A 124 -18.42 -5.46 1.95
C ALA A 124 -18.03 -4.27 1.04
N CYS A 125 -17.49 -4.52 -0.15
CA CYS A 125 -17.07 -3.48 -1.07
C CYS A 125 -18.28 -2.72 -1.64
N ASN A 126 -18.38 -1.44 -1.32
CA ASN A 126 -19.44 -0.55 -1.82
C ASN A 126 -19.00 0.31 -3.02
N ASP A 127 -17.76 0.19 -3.46
CA ASP A 127 -17.27 0.91 -4.64
C ASP A 127 -18.00 0.42 -5.91
N PRO A 128 -18.45 1.34 -6.79
CA PRO A 128 -19.02 0.99 -8.09
C PRO A 128 -17.94 0.44 -9.01
N ASP A 129 -18.34 -0.25 -10.09
CA ASP A 129 -17.42 -0.69 -11.13
C ASP A 129 -16.96 0.55 -11.92
N PHE A 130 -15.87 1.16 -11.44
CA PHE A 130 -15.31 2.38 -12.01
C PHE A 130 -14.67 2.05 -13.35
N ARG A 131 -15.43 1.88 -14.43
CA ARG A 131 -14.85 1.75 -15.78
C ARG A 131 -14.15 3.05 -16.14
N LEU A 132 -12.83 3.11 -15.89
CA LEU A 132 -12.03 4.32 -15.99
C LEU A 132 -11.60 4.53 -17.43
N THR A 133 -12.09 5.61 -18.05
CA THR A 133 -11.44 6.21 -19.22
C THR A 133 -10.30 7.13 -18.77
N GLU A 134 -9.39 7.48 -19.69
CA GLU A 134 -8.34 8.48 -19.43
C GLU A 134 -8.92 9.80 -18.89
N GLU A 135 -10.01 10.28 -19.48
CA GLU A 135 -10.69 11.50 -19.05
C GLU A 135 -11.21 11.39 -17.61
N SER A 136 -11.93 10.31 -17.30
CA SER A 136 -12.48 10.09 -15.96
C SER A 136 -11.36 9.93 -14.93
N PHE A 137 -10.28 9.21 -15.27
CA PHE A 137 -9.10 9.06 -14.43
C PHE A 137 -8.48 10.44 -14.15
N ALA A 138 -8.24 11.25 -15.18
CA ALA A 138 -7.65 12.57 -15.05
C ALA A 138 -8.52 13.51 -14.19
N GLN A 139 -9.85 13.38 -14.24
CA GLN A 139 -10.75 14.16 -13.40
C GLN A 139 -10.66 13.75 -11.92
N TYR A 140 -10.77 12.46 -11.63
CA TYR A 140 -10.69 11.96 -10.26
C TYR A 140 -9.29 12.13 -9.64
N TRP A 141 -8.24 11.98 -10.45
CA TRP A 141 -6.86 12.12 -9.99
C TRP A 141 -6.58 13.50 -9.38
N LYS A 142 -7.23 14.56 -9.88
CA LYS A 142 -7.08 15.92 -9.34
C LYS A 142 -7.45 16.05 -7.87
N THR A 143 -8.33 15.19 -7.35
CA THR A 143 -8.77 15.25 -5.95
C THR A 143 -7.93 14.39 -5.01
N ASP A 144 -7.06 13.52 -5.54
CA ASP A 144 -6.23 12.62 -4.74
C ASP A 144 -4.86 13.26 -4.47
N VAL A 145 -4.81 14.15 -3.48
CA VAL A 145 -3.59 14.90 -3.13
C VAL A 145 -2.49 13.97 -2.62
N CYS A 146 -2.83 13.02 -1.74
CA CYS A 146 -1.87 12.04 -1.21
C CYS A 146 -1.26 11.20 -2.36
N GLY A 147 -2.10 10.68 -3.25
CA GLY A 147 -1.67 9.93 -4.42
C GLY A 147 -0.72 10.72 -5.31
N GLN A 148 -1.06 11.99 -5.60
CA GLN A 148 -0.23 12.88 -6.43
C GLN A 148 1.14 13.16 -5.80
N GLU A 149 1.15 13.60 -4.54
CA GLU A 149 2.40 13.95 -3.86
C GLU A 149 3.31 12.74 -3.69
N LYS A 150 2.76 11.60 -3.22
CA LYS A 150 3.57 10.39 -2.98
C LYS A 150 4.04 9.70 -4.25
N LEU A 151 3.25 9.76 -5.33
CA LEU A 151 3.72 9.30 -6.64
C LEU A 151 4.90 10.14 -7.11
N LYS A 152 4.78 11.47 -7.07
CA LYS A 152 5.85 12.37 -7.50
C LYS A 152 7.11 12.21 -6.64
N GLU A 153 6.98 12.21 -5.32
CA GLU A 153 8.09 12.01 -4.38
C GLU A 153 8.83 10.70 -4.65
N GLY A 154 8.08 9.62 -4.93
CA GLY A 154 8.66 8.33 -5.28
C GLY A 154 9.43 8.33 -6.59
N MET A 155 8.87 8.92 -7.65
CA MET A 155 9.53 9.02 -8.96
C MET A 155 10.81 9.87 -8.90
N ASP A 156 10.76 11.01 -8.22
CA ASP A 156 11.91 11.89 -8.05
C ASP A 156 13.04 11.17 -7.27
N ALA A 157 12.69 10.44 -6.20
CA ALA A 157 13.66 9.69 -5.41
C ALA A 157 14.34 8.56 -6.21
N PHE A 158 13.59 7.76 -6.97
CA PHE A 158 14.18 6.71 -7.80
C PHE A 158 15.03 7.26 -8.95
N THR A 159 14.64 8.42 -9.51
CA THR A 159 15.44 9.10 -10.54
C THR A 159 16.79 9.53 -9.96
N ALA A 160 16.79 10.17 -8.77
CA ALA A 160 18.01 10.57 -8.10
C ALA A 160 18.94 9.38 -7.75
N GLU A 161 18.39 8.26 -7.28
CA GLU A 161 19.19 7.04 -7.02
C GLU A 161 19.74 6.42 -8.31
N THR A 162 19.00 6.49 -9.42
CA THR A 162 19.48 6.03 -10.73
C THR A 162 20.65 6.87 -11.22
N GLU A 163 20.57 8.20 -11.09
CA GLU A 163 21.66 9.12 -11.45
C GLU A 163 22.92 8.88 -10.60
N LYS A 164 22.76 8.67 -9.29
CA LYS A 164 23.87 8.30 -8.40
C LYS A 164 24.53 7.00 -8.85
N LEU A 165 23.74 5.97 -9.19
CA LEU A 165 24.26 4.70 -9.68
C LEU A 165 25.04 4.89 -10.98
N ILE A 166 24.54 5.69 -11.92
CA ILE A 166 25.23 6.01 -13.17
C ILE A 166 26.60 6.64 -12.88
N THR A 167 26.67 7.63 -11.99
CA THR A 167 27.94 8.27 -11.60
C THR A 167 28.93 7.25 -11.02
N ILE A 168 28.48 6.39 -10.10
CA ILE A 168 29.33 5.34 -9.51
C ILE A 168 29.88 4.39 -10.59
N LEU A 169 29.06 4.03 -11.57
CA LEU A 169 29.47 3.14 -12.66
C LEU A 169 30.49 3.81 -13.58
N ILE A 170 30.30 5.09 -13.91
CA ILE A 170 31.26 5.88 -14.72
C ILE A 170 32.59 6.08 -13.98
N GLU A 171 32.57 6.29 -12.67
CA GLU A 171 33.81 6.46 -11.88
C GLU A 171 34.59 5.15 -11.73
N LYS A 172 33.89 4.01 -11.78
CA LYS A 172 34.49 2.69 -11.55
C LYS A 172 35.05 2.03 -12.80
N PHE A 173 34.54 2.36 -13.99
CA PHE A 173 34.86 1.71 -15.26
C PHE A 173 35.25 2.71 -16.34
#